data_AF-A0A7R9JIC3-F1
#
_entry.id   AF-A0A7R9JIC3-F1
#
_cell.length_a   1.000
_cell.length_b   1.000
_cell.length_c   1.000
_cell.angle_alpha   90.00
_cell.angle_beta   90.00
_cell.angle_gamma   90.00
#
_symmetry.space_group_name_H-M   'P 1'
#
loop_
_entity.id
_entity.type
_entity.pdbx_description
1 polymer ?
#
loop_
_entity_poly.entity_id
_entity_poly.type
_entity_poly.pdbx_seq_one_letter_code
_entity_poly.pdbx_strand_id
1 'polypeptide(L)' 'MDPQLSLLMANQARVMSGDIILDPFVGSGSLLVAAAQFGGYVLGTDIDYLMLHGRTRPTRIQQK' A
#
# COMPACT_ATOMS: atom_id res chain seq x y z
N MET A 1 2.15 -7.01 2.05
CA MET A 1 3.58 -6.69 2.25
C MET A 1 3.87 -6.70 3.74
N ASP A 2 5.11 -6.94 4.18
CA ASP A 2 5.46 -6.80 5.60
C ASP A 2 5.30 -5.33 6.04
N PRO A 3 4.67 -5.04 7.20
CA PRO A 3 4.46 -3.66 7.65
C PRO A 3 5.75 -2.88 7.88
N GLN A 4 6.81 -3.52 8.40
CA GLN A 4 8.09 -2.84 8.68
C GLN A 4 8.78 -2.44 7.39
N LEU A 5 8.75 -3.33 6.39
CA LEU A 5 9.25 -3.01 5.05
C LEU A 5 8.48 -1.85 4.42
N SER A 6 7.16 -1.78 4.64
CA SER A 6 6.32 -0.71 4.07
C SER A 6 6.67 0.65 4.66
N LEU A 7 6.88 0.72 5.97
CA LEU A 7 7.36 1.91 6.66
C LEU A 7 8.76 2.32 6.21
N LEU A 8 9.68 1.37 6.05
CA LEU A 8 11.02 1.63 5.55
C LEU A 8 10.99 2.23 4.14
N MET A 9 10.16 1.69 3.25
CA MET A 9 10.01 2.20 1.88
C MET A 9 9.40 3.60 1.84
N ALA A 10 8.36 3.87 2.64
CA ALA A 10 7.78 5.21 2.75
C ALA A 10 8.80 6.23 3.33
N ASN A 11 9.64 5.80 4.29
CA ASN A 11 10.72 6.63 4.80
C ASN A 11 11.82 6.87 3.75
N GLN A 12 12.19 5.86 2.97
CA GLN A 12 13.16 6.00 1.86
C GLN A 12 12.66 6.95 0.77
N ALA A 13 11.35 6.94 0.51
CA ALA A 13 10.69 7.89 -0.38
C ALA A 13 10.61 9.31 0.20
N ARG A 14 11.01 9.50 1.47
CA ARG A 14 10.99 10.78 2.20
C ARG A 14 9.61 11.43 2.17
N VAL A 15 8.57 10.63 2.38
CA VAL A 15 7.20 11.15 2.40
C VAL A 15 7.06 12.19 3.51
N MET A 16 6.55 13.35 3.13
CA MET A 16 6.23 14.46 4.01
C MET A 16 4.73 14.75 3.99
N SER A 17 4.26 15.44 5.03
CA SER A 17 2.88 15.90 5.08
C SER A 17 2.56 16.80 3.89
N GLY A 18 1.51 16.45 3.16
CA GLY A 18 1.09 17.17 1.96
C GLY A 18 1.63 16.64 0.63
N ASP A 19 2.57 15.68 0.65
CA ASP A 19 3.04 15.04 -0.58
C ASP A 19 1.93 14.25 -1.25
N ILE A 20 1.92 14.25 -2.58
CA ILE A 20 1.03 13.41 -3.39
C ILE A 20 1.80 12.17 -3.80
N ILE A 21 1.37 11.01 -3.32
CA ILE A 21 2.02 9.71 -3.56
C ILE A 21 1.14 8.89 -4.50
N LEU A 22 1.74 8.42 -5.60
CA LEU A 22 1.10 7.52 -6.55
C LEU A 22 1.81 6.16 -6.55
N ASP A 23 1.08 5.10 -6.25
CA ASP A 23 1.52 3.72 -6.45
C ASP A 23 0.73 3.07 -7.60
N PRO A 24 1.36 2.85 -8.77
CA PRO A 24 0.66 2.29 -9.93
C PRO A 24 0.37 0.79 -9.83
N PHE A 25 0.90 0.09 -8.82
CA PHE A 25 0.72 -1.34 -8.59
C PHE A 25 0.49 -1.62 -7.10
N VAL A 26 -0.52 -0.96 -6.55
CA VAL A 26 -0.72 -0.85 -5.10
C VAL A 26 -1.04 -2.18 -4.41
N GLY A 27 -1.58 -3.15 -5.15
CA GLY A 27 -2.04 -4.43 -4.62
C GLY A 27 -3.01 -4.23 -3.46
N SER A 28 -2.60 -4.67 -2.26
CA SER A 28 -3.41 -4.59 -1.05
C SER A 28 -3.32 -3.25 -0.32
N GLY A 29 -2.57 -2.26 -0.81
CA GLY A 29 -2.48 -0.94 -0.16
C GLY A 29 -1.43 -0.78 0.93
N SER A 30 -0.62 -1.80 1.23
CA SER A 30 0.29 -1.76 2.39
C SER A 30 1.27 -0.58 2.37
N LEU A 31 1.83 -0.23 1.21
CA LEU A 31 2.75 0.89 1.07
C LEU A 31 2.03 2.24 1.21
N LEU A 32 0.84 2.40 0.63
CA LEU A 32 0.05 3.63 0.76
C LEU A 32 -0.39 3.89 2.19
N VAL A 33 -0.72 2.85 2.96
CA VAL A 33 -1.00 3.01 4.40
C VAL A 33 0.23 3.57 5.13
N ALA A 34 1.42 3.07 4.81
CA ALA A 34 2.67 3.59 5.40
C ALA A 34 2.98 5.04 4.95
N ALA A 35 2.72 5.39 3.69
CA ALA A 35 2.88 6.76 3.20
C ALA A 35 1.89 7.74 3.84
N ALA A 36 0.62 7.32 4.00
CA ALA A 36 -0.41 8.11 4.68
C ALA A 36 -0.05 8.35 6.16
N GLN A 37 0.61 7.39 6.81
CA GLN A 37 1.11 7.55 8.18
C GLN A 37 2.12 8.70 8.33
N PHE A 38 2.88 9.02 7.28
CA PHE A 38 3.77 10.20 7.24
C PHE A 38 3.06 11.50 6.81
N GLY A 39 1.75 11.45 6.53
CA GLY A 39 0.94 12.61 6.14
C GLY A 39 0.80 12.83 4.63
N GLY A 40 1.24 11.88 3.80
CA GLY A 40 1.06 11.95 2.35
C GLY A 40 -0.39 11.70 1.93
N TYR A 41 -0.84 12.40 0.90
CA TYR A 41 -2.07 12.10 0.16
C TYR A 41 -1.80 10.99 -0.84
N VAL A 42 -2.50 9.87 -0.68
CA VAL A 42 -2.17 8.64 -1.40
C VAL A 42 -3.19 8.34 -2.51
N LEU A 43 -2.67 7.93 -3.66
CA LEU A 43 -3.42 7.43 -4.79
C LEU A 43 -2.82 6.08 -5.21
N GLY A 44 -3.68 5.09 -5.43
CA GLY A 44 -3.27 3.74 -5.82
C GLY A 44 -4.06 3.25 -7.00
N THR A 45 -3.38 2.59 -7.93
CA THR A 45 -4.02 1.84 -9.01
C THR A 45 -3.50 0.41 -9.01
N ASP A 46 -4.33 -0.52 -9.45
CA ASP A 46 -3.93 -1.89 -9.72
C ASP A 46 -4.80 -2.42 -10.87
N ILE A 47 -4.26 -3.38 -11.63
CA ILE A 47 -5.00 -4.04 -12.70
C ILE A 47 -6.03 -5.02 -12.12
N ASP A 48 -5.79 -5.55 -10.92
CA ASP A 48 -6.71 -6.48 -10.27
C ASP A 48 -7.83 -5.71 -9.54
N TYR A 49 -8.96 -5.60 -10.25
CA TYR A 49 -10.19 -5.03 -9.71
C TYR A 49 -10.65 -5.71 -8.41
N LEU A 50 -10.54 -7.04 -8.32
CA LEU A 50 -10.97 -7.76 -7.12
C LEU A 50 -10.06 -7.43 -5.94
N MET A 51 -8.76 -7.25 -6.17
CA MET A 51 -7.78 -6.91 -5.14
C MET A 51 -8.09 -5.55 -4.53
N LEU A 52 -8.31 -4.54 -5.37
CA LEU A 52 -8.65 -3.18 -4.93
C LEU A 52 -9.95 -3.12 -4.13
N HIS A 53 -10.93 -3.97 -4.47
CA HIS A 53 -12.21 -4.04 -3.78
C HIS A 53 -12.22 -5.04 -2.61
N GLY A 54 -11.09 -5.63 -2.26
CA GLY A 54 -10.97 -6.60 -1.16
C GLY A 54 -11.77 -7.89 -1.38
N ARG A 55 -12.03 -8.25 -2.64
CA ARG A 55 -12.81 -9.43 -3.06
C ARG A 55 -11.95 -10.60 -3.52
N THR A 56 -10.63 -10.45 -3.50
CA THR A 56 -9.70 -11.55 -3.78
C THR A 56 -9.78 -12.60 -2.69
N ARG A 57 -9.60 -13.87 -3.08
CA ARG A 57 -9.47 -14.96 -2.10
C ARG A 57 -8.16 -14.78 -1.35
N PRO A 58 -8.16 -14.72 0.00
CA PRO A 58 -6.92 -14.57 0.75
C PRO A 58 -6.05 -15.81 0.57
N THR A 59 -4.87 -15.63 -0.01
CA THR A 59 -3.90 -16.73 -0.21
C THR A 59 -3.39 -17.31 1.12
N ARG A 60 -3.42 -16.52 2.20
CA ARG A 60 -2.94 -16.93 3.53
C ARG A 60 -3.93 -17.77 4.36
N ILE A 61 -5.20 -17.89 3.96
CA ILE A 61 -6.18 -18.70 4.70
C ILE A 61 -5.90 -20.20 4.60
N GLN A 62 -5.08 -20.65 3.63
CA GLN A 62 -4.72 -22.07 3.48
C GLN A 62 -3.42 -22.48 4.19
N GLN A 63 -2.69 -21.57 4.81
CA GLN A 63 -1.50 -21.93 5.60
C GLN A 63 -1.95 -22.30 7.02
N LYS A 64 -2.19 -23.60 7.22
CA LYS A 64 -2.29 -24.23 8.54
C LYS A 64 -0.89 -24.53 9.08
#